data_AF-A0A829VZH5-F1
#
_entry.id   AF-A0A829VZH5-F1
#
_cell.length_a   1.000
_cell.length_b   1.000
_cell.length_c   1.000
_cell.angle_alpha   90.00
_cell.angle_beta   90.00
_cell.angle_gamma   90.00
#
_symmetry.space_group_name_H-M   'P 1'
#
loop_
_entity.id
_entity.type
_entity.pdbx_description
1 polymer ?
#
loop_
_entity_poly.entity_id
_entity_poly.type
_entity_poly.pdbx_seq_one_letter_code
_entity_poly.pdbx_strand_id
1 'polypeptide(L)'
;MAQTQPEDFRIDISHEQSFRYLQAKQFDHNSRIRRLIITDNNIPLKFTGKELIGLSLYINGDNYSNTTCPFGDDGFPRVVFTESMLSREGDVSCEVRIYSSSDATVATTFTFMMTVSKSLLNQDRLVASSEFNILNDLILQANVIPDLIKQFNLTQEQVNTLISQIQDDIVNYTNQFSTMKTKYTNDFNALLQKINADITLYKSEYNSLKTDITNLKNSITTWYTSAQAAENTRIANENKRQTDTAKAIANCEKATANTNTAISGANTARDNANAAATEAQTKAAYAQNQGDRVDMALKDFEFRLRTVDGGELTDTTPAENIYDGGTL
;
A
#
# COMPACT_ATOMS: atom_id res chain seq x y z
N MET A 1 1.93 5.63 83.61
CA MET A 1 3.00 5.08 84.47
C MET A 1 4.10 6.11 84.56
N ALA A 2 4.43 6.56 85.77
CA ALA A 2 5.44 7.58 85.99
C ALA A 2 6.79 7.08 85.44
N GLN A 3 7.42 7.86 84.55
CA GLN A 3 8.82 7.64 84.17
C GLN A 3 9.66 7.85 85.42
N THR A 4 10.08 6.76 86.05
CA THR A 4 11.15 6.79 87.06
C THR A 4 12.40 7.28 86.36
N GLN A 5 12.77 8.55 86.60
CA GLN A 5 14.06 9.10 86.20
C GLN A 5 15.16 8.14 86.69
N PRO A 6 16.11 7.72 85.83
CA PRO A 6 17.22 6.87 86.26
C PRO A 6 17.97 7.59 87.38
N GLU A 7 18.25 6.90 88.49
CA GLU A 7 19.10 7.49 89.52
C GLU A 7 20.51 7.73 88.97
N ASP A 8 21.05 8.92 89.25
CA ASP A 8 22.40 9.30 88.87
C ASP A 8 23.42 8.58 89.74
N PHE A 9 24.32 7.85 89.09
CA PHE A 9 25.50 7.28 89.69
C PHE A 9 26.70 8.12 89.28
N ARG A 10 27.12 9.01 90.19
CA ARG A 10 28.22 9.94 89.93
C ARG A 10 29.55 9.35 90.38
N ILE A 11 30.54 9.41 89.50
CA ILE A 11 31.91 8.99 89.73
C ILE A 11 32.84 10.16 89.42
N ASP A 12 33.76 10.47 90.32
CA ASP A 12 34.86 11.40 90.05
C ASP A 12 36.16 10.63 89.79
N ILE A 13 36.74 10.78 88.59
CA ILE A 13 37.95 10.06 88.19
C ILE A 13 39.22 10.62 88.83
N SER A 14 39.18 11.84 89.39
CA SER A 14 40.38 12.47 89.97
C SER A 14 40.68 12.06 91.41
N HIS A 15 39.76 11.34 92.06
CA HIS A 15 39.91 10.86 93.43
C HIS A 15 39.43 9.42 93.54
N GLU A 16 40.12 8.55 94.26
CA GLU A 16 39.58 7.21 94.57
C GLU A 16 38.31 7.34 95.43
N GLN A 17 37.21 6.70 95.01
CA GLN A 17 35.94 6.75 95.73
C GLN A 17 35.49 5.35 96.14
N SER A 18 35.44 5.10 97.45
CA SER A 18 34.77 3.93 98.01
C SER A 18 33.30 4.26 98.26
N PHE A 19 32.41 3.87 97.34
CA PHE A 19 30.97 4.02 97.56
C PHE A 19 30.47 2.93 98.51
N ARG A 20 30.41 3.23 99.81
CA ARG A 20 29.88 2.29 100.82
C ARG A 20 28.38 1.98 100.68
N TYR A 21 27.70 2.51 99.65
CA TYR A 21 26.25 2.49 99.49
C TYR A 21 25.76 1.91 98.14
N LEU A 22 26.63 1.48 97.22
CA LEU A 22 26.15 0.72 96.06
C LEU A 22 25.93 -0.73 96.50
N GLN A 23 24.68 -1.05 96.85
CA GLN A 23 24.26 -2.41 97.21
C GLN A 23 23.38 -2.99 96.12
N ALA A 24 23.69 -4.18 95.64
CA ALA A 24 22.84 -4.96 94.74
C ALA A 24 22.36 -6.24 95.43
N LYS A 25 21.29 -6.86 94.93
CA LYS A 25 20.82 -8.17 95.41
C LYS A 25 21.11 -9.23 94.37
N GLN A 26 21.60 -10.39 94.79
CA GLN A 26 21.93 -11.48 93.89
C GLN A 26 20.70 -11.89 93.06
N PHE A 27 20.89 -12.16 91.77
CA PHE A 27 19.84 -12.50 90.81
C PHE A 27 18.70 -11.46 90.67
N ASP A 28 18.92 -10.21 91.08
CA ASP A 28 17.94 -9.16 90.84
C ASP A 28 17.78 -8.92 89.33
N HIS A 29 16.57 -9.16 88.82
CA HIS A 29 16.31 -9.16 87.38
C HIS A 29 15.79 -7.81 86.87
N ASN A 30 15.49 -6.80 87.70
CA ASN A 30 14.74 -5.65 87.14
C ASN A 30 14.70 -4.32 87.89
N SER A 31 15.79 -3.69 88.37
CA SER A 31 15.58 -2.34 88.96
C SER A 31 16.71 -1.31 89.10
N ARG A 32 17.87 -1.38 88.41
CA ARG A 32 18.88 -0.29 88.54
C ARG A 32 19.65 0.02 87.25
N ILE A 33 18.94 0.46 86.22
CA ILE A 33 19.61 1.27 85.17
C ILE A 33 20.00 2.58 85.84
N ARG A 34 21.30 2.78 86.02
CA ARG A 34 21.85 4.01 86.61
C ARG A 34 22.46 4.84 85.50
N ARG A 35 22.17 6.14 85.49
CA ARG A 35 22.85 7.07 84.59
C ARG A 35 24.21 7.38 85.18
N LEU A 36 25.26 7.06 84.44
CA LEU A 36 26.64 7.23 84.89
C LEU A 36 27.11 8.65 84.59
N ILE A 37 27.37 9.43 85.64
CA ILE A 37 27.89 10.79 85.56
C ILE A 37 29.37 10.76 85.93
N ILE A 38 30.25 10.88 84.94
CA ILE A 38 31.69 10.86 85.16
C ILE A 38 32.20 12.31 85.21
N THR A 39 32.89 12.67 86.28
CA THR A 39 33.49 13.99 86.49
C THR A 39 34.99 13.88 86.69
N ASP A 40 35.75 14.92 86.34
CA ASP A 40 37.16 15.11 86.71
C ASP A 40 37.24 16.37 87.58
N ASN A 41 37.65 16.23 88.85
CA ASN A 41 37.69 17.32 89.82
C ASN A 41 36.34 18.05 89.93
N ASN A 42 35.26 17.26 90.05
CA ASN A 42 33.87 17.69 90.08
C ASN A 42 33.34 18.39 88.80
N ILE A 43 34.12 18.44 87.71
CA ILE A 43 33.68 18.97 86.41
C ILE A 43 33.21 17.79 85.53
N PRO A 44 31.95 17.77 85.05
CA PRO A 44 31.48 16.69 84.17
C PRO A 44 32.29 16.53 82.89
N LEU A 45 32.72 15.30 82.60
CA LEU A 45 33.32 14.95 81.33
C LEU A 45 32.25 15.04 80.22
N LYS A 46 32.63 15.64 79.09
CA LYS A 46 31.76 15.70 77.90
C LYS A 46 32.04 14.50 77.01
N PHE A 47 31.03 13.69 76.78
CA PHE A 47 31.09 12.56 75.84
C PHE A 47 30.59 12.98 74.45
N THR A 48 31.20 12.42 73.40
CA THR A 48 30.73 12.56 72.02
C THR A 48 29.68 11.50 71.65
N GLY A 49 29.49 10.49 72.51
CA GLY A 49 28.59 9.36 72.32
C GLY A 49 29.19 8.23 71.48
N LYS A 50 30.46 8.37 71.08
CA LYS A 50 31.20 7.38 70.28
C LYS A 50 32.24 6.61 71.10
N GLU A 51 32.47 7.01 72.34
CA GLU A 51 33.40 6.35 73.25
C GLU A 51 32.87 4.96 73.60
N LEU A 52 33.77 3.98 73.76
CA LEU A 52 33.39 2.69 74.34
C LEU A 52 33.66 2.74 75.84
N ILE A 53 32.64 2.47 76.65
CA ILE A 53 32.78 2.42 78.11
C ILE A 53 32.62 0.97 78.55
N GLY A 54 33.72 0.36 78.99
CA GLY A 54 33.75 -1.00 79.53
C GLY A 54 33.55 -0.99 81.04
N LEU A 55 32.80 -1.98 81.54
CA LEU A 55 32.63 -2.27 82.96
C LEU A 55 33.03 -3.73 83.21
N SER A 56 33.97 -3.92 84.12
CA SER A 56 34.48 -5.23 84.51
C SER A 56 34.26 -5.47 85.99
N LEU A 57 33.77 -6.66 86.34
CA LEU A 57 33.50 -7.06 87.72
C LEU A 57 34.44 -8.18 88.12
N TYR A 58 35.06 -7.99 89.28
CA TYR A 58 36.03 -8.89 89.88
C TYR A 58 35.61 -9.24 91.30
N ILE A 59 35.80 -10.50 91.67
CA ILE A 59 35.64 -10.96 93.05
C ILE A 59 36.89 -11.75 93.43
N ASN A 60 37.53 -11.43 94.56
CA ASN A 60 38.80 -12.03 94.99
C ASN A 60 39.92 -11.99 93.92
N GLY A 61 39.89 -11.00 93.01
CA GLY A 61 40.84 -10.85 91.91
C GLY A 61 40.44 -11.54 90.59
N ASP A 62 39.44 -12.42 90.60
CA ASP A 62 38.98 -13.11 89.40
C ASP A 62 37.92 -12.29 88.66
N ASN A 63 38.19 -12.00 87.39
CA ASN A 63 37.19 -11.42 86.49
C ASN A 63 36.11 -12.46 86.16
N TYR A 64 34.85 -12.12 86.37
CA TYR A 64 33.74 -13.03 86.04
C TYR A 64 32.70 -12.41 85.12
N SER A 65 32.77 -11.11 84.87
CA SER A 65 31.89 -10.46 83.93
C SER A 65 32.56 -9.23 83.33
N ASN A 66 32.38 -9.07 82.02
CA ASN A 66 32.72 -7.87 81.28
C ASN A 66 31.50 -7.45 80.48
N THR A 67 31.18 -6.17 80.53
CA THR A 67 30.08 -5.59 79.77
C THR A 67 30.45 -4.20 79.28
N THR A 68 29.59 -3.63 78.44
CA THR A 68 29.72 -2.26 77.94
C THR A 68 28.56 -1.44 78.47
N CYS A 69 28.82 -0.19 78.84
CA CYS A 69 27.80 0.77 79.27
C CYS A 69 27.31 1.58 78.07
N PRO A 70 26.12 1.26 77.50
CA PRO A 70 25.62 1.98 76.32
C PRO A 70 25.19 3.41 76.69
N PHE A 71 25.28 4.32 75.72
CA PHE A 71 24.74 5.67 75.83
C PHE A 71 23.21 5.65 75.70
N GLY A 72 22.52 6.37 76.60
CA GLY A 72 21.10 6.65 76.44
C GLY A 72 20.84 7.85 75.53
N ASP A 73 19.56 8.07 75.19
CA ASP A 73 19.11 9.19 74.36
C ASP A 73 19.47 10.58 74.93
N ASP A 74 19.73 10.66 76.23
CA ASP A 74 20.18 11.86 76.93
C ASP A 74 21.70 12.13 76.79
N GLY A 75 22.42 11.30 76.04
CA GLY A 75 23.86 11.46 75.79
C GLY A 75 24.75 10.99 76.95
N PHE A 76 24.18 10.35 77.98
CA PHE A 76 24.91 9.81 79.12
C PHE A 76 25.00 8.27 79.07
N PRO A 77 26.14 7.69 79.48
CA PRO A 77 26.28 6.24 79.58
C PRO A 77 25.42 5.66 80.70
N ARG A 78 24.97 4.41 80.52
CA ARG A 78 24.11 3.71 81.48
C ARG A 78 24.76 2.43 81.96
N VAL A 79 24.78 2.26 83.27
CA VAL A 79 25.19 0.99 83.89
C VAL A 79 23.96 0.14 84.11
N VAL A 80 24.00 -1.08 83.60
CA VAL A 80 22.97 -2.11 83.80
C VAL A 80 23.66 -3.33 84.38
N PHE A 81 23.36 -3.64 85.63
CA PHE A 81 23.82 -4.88 86.26
C PHE A 81 22.89 -6.01 85.85
N THR A 82 23.38 -6.96 85.06
CA THR A 82 22.63 -8.13 84.60
C THR A 82 22.57 -9.22 85.68
N GLU A 83 21.67 -10.17 85.51
CA GLU A 83 21.56 -11.34 86.39
C GLU A 83 22.87 -12.15 86.46
N SER A 84 23.59 -12.27 85.34
CA SER A 84 24.92 -12.90 85.29
C SER A 84 25.97 -12.10 86.07
N MET A 85 25.92 -10.76 86.02
CA MET A 85 26.80 -9.87 86.80
C MET A 85 26.51 -9.93 88.30
N LEU A 86 25.26 -10.15 88.68
CA LEU A 86 24.82 -10.29 90.06
C LEU A 86 24.69 -11.76 90.50
N SER A 87 25.35 -12.69 89.81
CA SER A 87 25.28 -14.13 90.11
C SER A 87 26.07 -14.53 91.36
N ARG A 88 27.04 -13.72 91.79
CA ARG A 88 27.95 -14.00 92.91
C ARG A 88 27.68 -13.03 94.05
N GLU A 89 27.49 -13.54 95.26
CA GLU A 89 27.36 -12.73 96.49
C GLU A 89 28.73 -12.31 97.04
N GLY A 90 28.79 -11.15 97.71
CA GLY A 90 30.01 -10.63 98.33
C GLY A 90 30.41 -9.22 97.88
N ASP A 91 31.60 -8.79 98.29
CA ASP A 91 32.18 -7.51 97.86
C ASP A 91 32.82 -7.67 96.47
N VAL A 92 32.31 -6.91 95.52
CA VAL A 92 32.69 -6.91 94.11
C VAL A 92 33.48 -5.65 93.81
N SER A 93 34.67 -5.84 93.25
CA SER A 93 35.46 -4.75 92.68
C SER A 93 35.02 -4.49 91.25
N CYS A 94 34.62 -3.27 90.97
CA CYS A 94 34.17 -2.82 89.67
C CYS A 94 35.23 -1.89 89.08
N GLU A 95 35.57 -2.10 87.81
CA GLU A 95 36.50 -1.27 87.05
C GLU A 95 35.78 -0.71 85.82
N VAL A 96 35.79 0.60 85.67
CA VAL A 96 35.28 1.33 84.51
C VAL A 96 36.45 1.79 83.67
N ARG A 97 36.42 1.46 82.37
CA ARG A 97 37.43 1.85 81.39
C ARG A 97 36.77 2.60 80.25
N ILE A 98 37.26 3.80 79.96
CA ILE A 98 36.80 4.62 78.85
C ILE A 98 37.83 4.51 77.75
N TYR A 99 37.41 4.06 76.57
CA TYR A 99 38.26 3.94 75.39
C TYR A 99 38.00 5.12 74.45
N SER A 100 39.08 5.64 73.85
CA SER A 100 38.98 6.70 72.84
C SER A 100 38.18 6.22 71.62
N SER A 101 37.45 7.12 70.97
CA SER A 101 36.61 6.82 69.81
C SER A 101 37.41 6.57 68.52
N SER A 102 38.71 6.89 68.49
CA SER A 102 39.56 6.76 67.30
C SER A 102 40.41 5.49 67.28
N ASP A 103 40.90 5.04 68.44
CA ASP A 103 41.81 3.90 68.58
C ASP A 103 41.51 3.27 69.95
N ALA A 104 41.38 1.94 70.04
CA ALA A 104 40.96 1.20 71.24
C ALA A 104 41.93 1.27 72.45
N THR A 105 42.66 2.38 72.59
CA THR A 105 43.48 2.73 73.75
C THR A 105 42.59 3.20 74.89
N VAL A 106 42.93 2.77 76.10
CA VAL A 106 42.24 3.19 77.33
C VAL A 106 42.61 4.65 77.59
N ALA A 107 41.62 5.54 77.52
CA ALA A 107 41.78 6.96 77.79
C ALA A 107 41.75 7.26 79.29
N THR A 108 40.92 6.55 80.06
CA THR A 108 40.81 6.72 81.53
C THR A 108 40.28 5.44 82.17
N THR A 109 40.79 5.09 83.36
CA THR A 109 40.30 3.97 84.18
C THR A 109 39.94 4.44 85.57
N PHE A 110 38.89 3.88 86.15
CA PHE A 110 38.48 4.14 87.53
C PHE A 110 37.91 2.88 88.18
N THR A 111 38.17 2.69 89.47
CA THR A 111 37.69 1.54 90.24
C THR A 111 36.79 1.95 91.40
N PHE A 112 35.69 1.23 91.60
CA PHE A 112 34.83 1.35 92.78
C PHE A 112 34.45 -0.02 93.35
N MET A 113 33.95 -0.03 94.57
CA MET A 113 33.46 -1.24 95.25
C MET A 113 31.93 -1.24 95.32
N MET A 114 31.35 -2.44 95.18
CA MET A 114 29.92 -2.71 95.30
C MET A 114 29.71 -3.95 96.18
N THR A 115 28.68 -3.98 97.01
CA THR A 115 28.33 -5.19 97.78
C THR A 115 27.09 -5.86 97.16
N VAL A 116 27.20 -7.15 96.80
CA VAL A 116 26.08 -7.97 96.33
C VAL A 116 25.57 -8.83 97.47
N SER A 117 24.38 -8.52 97.98
CA SER A 117 23.72 -9.26 99.06
C SER A 117 23.09 -10.55 98.55
N LYS A 118 23.29 -11.64 99.30
CA LYS A 118 22.70 -12.97 99.06
C LYS A 118 21.20 -12.91 98.77
N SER A 119 20.75 -13.62 97.74
CA SER A 119 19.32 -13.85 97.50
C SER A 119 18.82 -15.07 98.26
N LEU A 120 17.52 -15.09 98.57
CA LEU A 120 16.86 -16.26 99.16
C LEU A 120 16.47 -17.31 98.09
N LEU A 121 16.64 -16.99 96.81
CA LEU A 121 16.34 -17.86 95.67
C LEU A 121 17.58 -18.69 95.28
N ASN A 122 17.43 -20.02 95.25
CA ASN A 122 18.48 -20.96 94.84
C ASN A 122 18.27 -21.36 93.37
N GLN A 123 19.07 -20.83 92.46
CA GLN A 123 18.78 -20.80 91.01
C GLN A 123 19.83 -21.50 90.12
N ASP A 124 20.74 -22.28 90.71
CA ASP A 124 21.83 -23.03 90.02
C ASP A 124 21.37 -24.04 88.94
N ARG A 125 20.06 -24.19 88.67
CA ARG A 125 19.48 -25.22 87.79
C ARG A 125 18.94 -24.74 86.44
N LEU A 126 18.90 -23.45 86.14
CA LEU A 126 18.19 -22.92 84.96
C LEU A 126 19.02 -22.78 83.68
N VAL A 127 20.36 -22.83 83.74
CA VAL A 127 21.24 -22.55 82.58
C VAL A 127 21.52 -23.77 81.68
N ALA A 128 21.34 -25.00 82.18
CA ALA A 128 21.77 -26.22 81.46
C ALA A 128 20.75 -26.82 80.47
N SER A 129 19.48 -26.37 80.45
CA SER A 129 18.40 -27.04 79.71
C SER A 129 18.10 -26.47 78.31
N SER A 130 18.49 -25.22 78.02
CA SER A 130 18.27 -24.60 76.70
C SER A 130 19.29 -25.04 75.65
N GLU A 131 20.55 -25.25 76.04
CA GLU A 131 21.64 -25.59 75.12
C GLU A 131 21.52 -27.00 74.52
N PHE A 132 21.00 -27.97 75.28
CA PHE A 132 20.83 -29.35 74.81
C PHE A 132 19.73 -29.49 73.75
N ASN A 133 18.63 -28.74 73.88
CA ASN A 133 17.54 -28.72 72.91
C ASN A 133 17.99 -28.11 71.57
N ILE A 134 18.79 -27.04 71.63
CA ILE A 134 19.35 -26.39 70.43
C ILE A 134 20.26 -27.35 69.66
N LEU A 135 21.09 -28.14 70.34
CA LEU A 135 21.98 -29.10 69.69
C LEU A 135 21.21 -30.22 68.98
N ASN A 136 20.15 -30.73 69.61
CA ASN A 136 19.31 -31.77 69.00
C ASN A 136 18.61 -31.27 67.72
N ASP A 137 18.11 -30.03 67.73
CA ASP A 137 17.49 -29.41 66.55
C ASP A 137 18.51 -29.20 65.42
N LEU A 138 19.75 -28.80 65.75
CA LEU A 138 20.83 -28.67 64.77
C LEU A 138 21.21 -30.03 64.15
N ILE A 139 21.21 -31.12 64.92
CA ILE A 139 21.47 -32.47 64.42
C ILE A 139 20.35 -32.92 63.48
N LEU A 140 19.09 -32.68 63.84
CA LEU A 140 17.95 -32.99 62.98
C LEU A 140 17.99 -32.21 61.67
N GLN A 141 18.34 -30.91 61.71
CA GLN A 141 18.54 -30.11 60.50
C GLN A 141 19.69 -30.64 59.64
N ALA A 142 20.83 -31.00 60.26
CA ALA A 142 22.00 -31.50 59.56
C ALA A 142 21.71 -32.83 58.81
N ASN A 143 20.87 -33.70 59.38
CA ASN A 143 20.51 -34.97 58.76
C ASN A 143 19.66 -34.84 57.49
N VAL A 144 18.95 -33.72 57.29
CA VAL A 144 18.10 -33.49 56.10
C VAL A 144 18.89 -32.89 54.92
N ILE A 145 20.06 -32.29 55.19
CA ILE A 145 20.89 -31.64 54.17
C ILE A 145 21.28 -32.56 53.00
N PRO A 146 21.70 -33.84 53.20
CA PRO A 146 22.06 -34.73 52.10
C PRO A 146 20.90 -34.99 51.12
N ASP A 147 19.68 -35.14 51.64
CA ASP A 147 18.49 -35.36 50.81
C ASP A 147 18.14 -34.10 50.02
N LEU A 148 18.28 -32.91 50.62
CA LEU A 148 18.12 -31.63 49.92
C LEU A 148 19.14 -31.48 48.79
N ILE A 149 20.41 -31.82 49.02
CA ILE A 149 21.46 -31.80 47.99
C ILE A 149 21.11 -32.76 46.85
N LYS A 150 20.63 -33.97 47.16
CA LYS A 150 20.22 -34.95 46.15
C LYS A 150 19.06 -34.42 45.30
N GLN A 151 18.03 -33.85 45.93
CA GLN A 151 16.89 -33.25 45.21
C GLN A 151 17.31 -32.07 44.34
N PHE A 152 18.21 -31.22 44.85
CA PHE A 152 18.77 -30.10 44.10
C PHE A 152 19.50 -30.58 42.83
N ASN A 153 20.37 -31.58 42.95
CA ASN A 153 21.12 -32.11 41.80
C ASN A 153 20.19 -32.74 40.75
N LEU A 154 19.16 -33.49 41.16
CA LEU A 154 18.15 -34.04 40.24
C LEU A 154 17.39 -32.94 39.50
N THR A 155 17.00 -31.89 40.22
CA THR A 155 16.30 -30.74 39.62
C THR A 155 17.20 -30.00 38.64
N GLN A 156 18.50 -29.86 38.97
CA GLN A 156 19.49 -29.23 38.11
C GLN A 156 19.68 -30.00 36.79
N GLU A 157 19.70 -31.33 36.84
CA GLU A 157 19.81 -32.18 35.65
C GLU A 157 18.58 -32.04 34.73
N GLN A 158 17.38 -31.99 35.32
CA GLN A 158 16.14 -31.74 34.58
C GLN A 158 16.14 -30.35 33.91
N VAL A 159 16.58 -29.32 34.62
CA VAL A 159 16.71 -27.96 34.08
C VAL A 159 17.71 -27.93 32.93
N ASN A 160 18.88 -28.58 33.06
CA ASN A 160 19.87 -28.64 32.00
C ASN A 160 19.35 -29.35 30.75
N THR A 161 18.58 -30.44 30.93
CA THR A 161 17.93 -31.15 29.82
C THR A 161 16.94 -30.24 29.09
N LEU A 162 16.11 -29.51 29.84
CA LEU A 162 15.15 -28.57 29.27
C LEU A 162 15.84 -27.41 28.53
N ILE A 163 16.95 -26.88 29.07
CA ILE A 163 17.75 -25.85 28.41
C ILE A 163 18.28 -26.36 27.06
N SER A 164 18.81 -27.59 27.02
CA SER A 164 19.31 -28.19 25.77
C SER A 164 18.20 -28.33 24.74
N GLN A 165 17.01 -28.82 25.15
CA GLN A 165 15.85 -28.95 24.26
C GLN A 165 15.40 -27.59 23.71
N ILE A 166 15.34 -26.56 24.56
CA ILE A 166 14.97 -25.20 24.14
C ILE A 166 16.01 -24.66 23.14
N GLN A 167 17.29 -24.93 23.34
CA GLN A 167 18.34 -24.52 22.40
C GLN A 167 18.18 -25.20 21.04
N ASP A 168 17.92 -26.51 21.03
CA ASP A 168 17.68 -27.27 19.80
C ASP A 168 16.43 -26.76 19.05
N ASP A 169 15.35 -26.50 19.79
CA ASP A 169 14.11 -25.94 19.24
C ASP A 169 14.33 -24.54 18.65
N ILE A 170 15.07 -23.67 19.34
CA ILE A 170 15.42 -22.32 18.84
C ILE A 170 16.20 -22.42 17.53
N VAL A 171 17.19 -23.31 17.45
CA VAL A 171 17.98 -23.52 16.23
C VAL A 171 17.08 -24.04 15.11
N ASN A 172 16.21 -25.00 15.40
CA ASN A 172 15.27 -25.56 14.43
C ASN A 172 14.32 -24.49 13.88
N TYR A 173 13.64 -23.74 14.75
CA TYR A 173 12.73 -22.66 14.33
C TYR A 173 13.45 -21.55 13.57
N THR A 174 14.69 -21.21 13.94
CA THR A 174 15.51 -20.24 13.22
C THR A 174 15.80 -20.69 11.79
N ASN A 175 16.10 -21.98 11.59
CA ASN A 175 16.33 -22.56 10.27
C ASN A 175 15.05 -22.62 9.43
N GLN A 176 13.93 -23.05 10.02
CA GLN A 176 12.63 -23.04 9.36
C GLN A 176 12.23 -21.64 8.91
N PHE A 177 12.38 -20.64 9.78
CA PHE A 177 12.06 -19.26 9.47
C PHE A 177 12.95 -18.71 8.35
N SER A 178 14.25 -18.99 8.38
CA SER A 178 15.19 -18.57 7.33
C SER A 178 14.87 -19.20 5.97
N THR A 179 14.51 -20.48 5.98
CA THR A 179 14.09 -21.20 4.77
C THR A 179 12.80 -20.61 4.20
N MET A 180 11.81 -20.38 5.06
CA MET A 180 10.53 -19.79 4.69
C MET A 180 10.70 -18.38 4.13
N LYS A 181 11.51 -17.54 4.79
CA LYS A 181 11.85 -16.19 4.33
C LYS A 181 12.47 -16.23 2.94
N THR A 182 13.47 -17.08 2.74
CA THR A 182 14.17 -17.22 1.45
C THR A 182 13.22 -17.67 0.34
N LYS A 183 12.38 -18.69 0.62
CA LYS A 183 11.38 -19.18 -0.33
C LYS A 183 10.43 -18.07 -0.76
N TYR A 184 9.82 -17.35 0.20
CA TYR A 184 8.87 -16.29 -0.13
C TYR A 184 9.52 -15.11 -0.86
N THR A 185 10.75 -14.74 -0.50
CA THR A 185 11.50 -13.71 -1.25
C THR A 185 11.73 -14.14 -2.70
N ASN A 186 12.13 -15.40 -2.92
CA ASN A 186 12.36 -15.91 -4.27
C ASN A 186 11.07 -16.01 -5.10
N ASP A 187 10.01 -16.58 -4.51
CA ASP A 187 8.70 -16.72 -5.16
C ASP A 187 8.13 -15.34 -5.55
N PHE A 188 8.24 -14.36 -4.65
CA PHE A 188 7.78 -13.00 -4.91
C PHE A 188 8.58 -12.31 -6.01
N ASN A 189 9.91 -12.45 -6.00
CA ASN A 189 10.77 -11.89 -7.04
C ASN A 189 10.51 -12.52 -8.41
N ALA A 190 10.31 -13.85 -8.47
CA ALA A 190 9.96 -14.55 -9.70
C ALA A 190 8.61 -14.08 -10.26
N LEU A 191 7.61 -13.91 -9.39
CA LEU A 191 6.31 -13.37 -9.78
C LEU A 191 6.42 -11.95 -10.34
N LEU A 192 7.17 -11.06 -9.67
CA LEU A 192 7.41 -9.71 -10.14
C LEU A 192 8.10 -9.67 -11.51
N GLN A 193 9.09 -10.53 -11.73
CA GLN A 193 9.77 -10.64 -13.04
C GLN A 193 8.79 -11.06 -14.13
N LYS A 194 7.94 -12.07 -13.86
CA LYS A 194 6.93 -12.52 -14.81
C LYS A 194 5.93 -11.41 -15.15
N ILE A 195 5.41 -10.73 -14.13
CA ILE A 195 4.48 -9.60 -14.31
C ILE A 195 5.12 -8.51 -15.18
N ASN A 196 6.38 -8.16 -14.93
CA ASN A 196 7.08 -7.15 -15.71
C ASN A 196 7.31 -7.57 -17.18
N ALA A 197 7.59 -8.85 -17.42
CA ALA A 197 7.70 -9.40 -18.76
C ALA A 197 6.34 -9.35 -19.50
N ASP A 198 5.26 -9.76 -18.84
CA ASP A 198 3.90 -9.73 -19.40
C ASP A 198 3.47 -8.29 -19.72
N ILE A 199 3.73 -7.33 -18.82
CA ILE A 199 3.46 -5.89 -19.05
C ILE A 199 4.21 -5.38 -20.30
N THR A 200 5.48 -5.78 -20.45
CA THR A 200 6.30 -5.37 -21.58
C THR A 200 5.76 -5.94 -22.90
N LEU A 201 5.35 -7.21 -22.90
CA LEU A 201 4.75 -7.87 -24.05
C LEU A 201 3.44 -7.18 -24.45
N TYR A 202 2.49 -7.02 -23.52
CA TYR A 202 1.20 -6.38 -23.80
C TYR A 202 1.36 -4.95 -24.31
N LYS A 203 2.34 -4.19 -23.80
CA LYS A 203 2.64 -2.85 -24.31
C LYS A 203 3.10 -2.87 -25.77
N SER A 204 3.91 -3.86 -26.14
CA SER A 204 4.42 -4.05 -27.51
C SER A 204 3.29 -4.44 -28.47
N GLU A 205 2.45 -5.39 -28.07
CA GLU A 205 1.27 -5.83 -28.84
C GLU A 205 0.28 -4.69 -29.04
N TYR A 206 -0.01 -3.92 -27.98
CA TYR A 206 -0.88 -2.75 -28.06
C TYR A 206 -0.36 -1.70 -29.06
N ASN A 207 0.94 -1.40 -29.04
CA ASN A 207 1.53 -0.43 -29.97
C ASN A 207 1.49 -0.92 -31.41
N SER A 208 1.68 -2.22 -31.64
CA SER A 208 1.57 -2.84 -32.96
C SER A 208 0.14 -2.73 -33.48
N LEU A 209 -0.85 -3.13 -32.67
CA LEU A 209 -2.27 -3.02 -33.01
C LEU A 209 -2.69 -1.57 -33.29
N LYS A 210 -2.21 -0.62 -32.49
CA LYS A 210 -2.46 0.81 -32.70
C LYS A 210 -1.95 1.28 -34.06
N THR A 211 -0.77 0.80 -34.46
CA THR A 211 -0.16 1.11 -35.76
C THR A 211 -0.99 0.50 -36.90
N ASP A 212 -1.38 -0.77 -36.77
CA ASP A 212 -2.21 -1.47 -37.76
C ASP A 212 -3.57 -0.81 -37.97
N ILE A 213 -4.25 -0.41 -36.87
CA ILE A 213 -5.52 0.31 -36.93
C ILE A 213 -5.35 1.66 -37.65
N THR A 214 -4.24 2.37 -37.38
CA THR A 214 -3.95 3.65 -38.04
C THR A 214 -3.75 3.46 -39.54
N ASN A 215 -2.99 2.43 -39.94
CA ASN A 215 -2.76 2.09 -41.34
C ASN A 215 -4.05 1.67 -42.05
N LEU A 216 -4.89 0.85 -41.40
CA LEU A 216 -6.18 0.44 -41.92
C LEU A 216 -7.10 1.65 -42.14
N LYS A 217 -7.17 2.56 -41.17
CA LYS A 217 -7.96 3.80 -41.28
C LYS A 217 -7.52 4.64 -42.48
N ASN A 218 -6.22 4.81 -42.68
CA ASN A 218 -5.67 5.55 -43.81
C ASN A 218 -6.00 4.86 -45.15
N SER A 219 -5.89 3.53 -45.19
CA SER A 219 -6.19 2.73 -46.38
C SER A 219 -7.67 2.82 -46.77
N ILE A 220 -8.57 2.69 -45.79
CA ILE A 220 -10.03 2.85 -45.99
C ILE A 220 -10.36 4.24 -46.50
N THR A 221 -9.77 5.27 -45.89
CA THR A 221 -9.99 6.67 -46.28
C THR A 221 -9.57 6.89 -47.74
N THR A 222 -8.37 6.42 -48.10
CA THR A 222 -7.84 6.53 -49.46
C THR A 222 -8.75 5.81 -50.46
N TRP A 223 -9.11 4.56 -50.18
CA TRP A 223 -9.99 3.77 -51.04
C TRP A 223 -11.35 4.46 -51.24
N TYR A 224 -11.96 4.95 -50.16
CA TYR A 224 -13.25 5.63 -50.21
C TYR A 224 -13.20 6.89 -51.08
N THR A 225 -12.17 7.72 -50.91
CA THR A 225 -11.99 8.93 -51.72
C THR A 225 -11.81 8.59 -53.20
N SER A 226 -11.01 7.58 -53.53
CA SER A 226 -10.82 7.13 -54.91
C SER A 226 -12.11 6.56 -55.52
N ALA A 227 -12.85 5.74 -54.77
CA ALA A 227 -14.12 5.16 -55.21
C ALA A 227 -15.17 6.25 -55.46
N GLN A 228 -15.27 7.23 -54.56
CA GLN A 228 -16.20 8.36 -54.71
C GLN A 228 -15.86 9.21 -55.95
N ALA A 229 -14.57 9.48 -56.20
CA ALA A 229 -14.15 10.20 -57.40
C ALA A 229 -14.52 9.43 -58.68
N ALA A 230 -14.24 8.12 -58.72
CA ALA A 230 -14.58 7.27 -59.86
C ALA A 230 -16.09 7.23 -60.14
N GLU A 231 -16.91 7.13 -59.09
CA GLU A 231 -18.37 7.11 -59.24
C GLU A 231 -18.91 8.45 -59.75
N ASN A 232 -18.38 9.58 -59.25
CA ASN A 232 -18.71 10.91 -59.76
C ASN A 232 -18.37 11.04 -61.27
N THR A 233 -17.21 10.53 -61.70
CA THR A 233 -16.85 10.49 -63.12
C THR A 233 -17.81 9.62 -63.94
N ARG A 234 -18.18 8.44 -63.42
CA ARG A 234 -19.14 7.54 -64.09
C ARG A 234 -20.50 8.23 -64.28
N ILE A 235 -21.01 8.88 -63.24
CA ILE A 235 -22.28 9.63 -63.28
C ILE A 235 -22.20 10.75 -64.32
N ALA A 236 -21.13 11.55 -64.33
CA ALA A 236 -20.94 12.62 -65.30
C ALA A 236 -20.92 12.11 -66.75
N ASN A 237 -20.20 11.02 -66.99
CA ASN A 237 -20.13 10.37 -68.31
C ASN A 237 -21.50 9.83 -68.75
N GLU A 238 -22.25 9.22 -67.83
CA GLU A 238 -23.59 8.70 -68.12
C GLU A 238 -24.58 9.82 -68.44
N ASN A 239 -24.56 10.93 -67.69
CA ASN A 239 -25.38 12.11 -67.99
C ASN A 239 -25.05 12.71 -69.37
N LYS A 240 -23.76 12.76 -69.73
CA LYS A 240 -23.32 13.19 -71.07
C LYS A 240 -23.85 12.24 -72.15
N ARG A 241 -23.70 10.92 -71.97
CA ARG A 241 -24.21 9.90 -72.90
C ARG A 241 -25.71 10.05 -73.12
N GLN A 242 -26.50 10.24 -72.07
CA GLN A 242 -27.95 10.46 -72.17
C GLN A 242 -28.27 11.73 -72.96
N THR A 243 -27.56 12.84 -72.70
CA THR A 243 -27.73 14.11 -73.42
C THR A 243 -27.40 13.96 -74.91
N ASP A 244 -26.28 13.30 -75.23
CA ASP A 244 -25.85 13.10 -76.62
C ASP A 244 -26.79 12.15 -77.36
N THR A 245 -27.30 11.12 -76.68
CA THR A 245 -28.33 10.21 -77.21
C THR A 245 -29.63 10.96 -77.52
N ALA A 246 -30.11 11.81 -76.60
CA ALA A 246 -31.31 12.61 -76.80
C ALA A 246 -31.17 13.57 -78.00
N LYS A 247 -30.01 14.21 -78.16
CA LYS A 247 -29.71 15.06 -79.33
C LYS A 247 -29.69 14.26 -80.63
N ALA A 248 -29.10 13.07 -80.62
CA ALA A 248 -29.08 12.20 -81.79
C ALA A 248 -30.49 11.80 -82.21
N ILE A 249 -31.35 11.42 -81.25
CA ILE A 249 -32.77 11.11 -81.50
C ILE A 249 -33.48 12.32 -82.13
N ALA A 250 -33.39 13.50 -81.53
CA ALA A 250 -34.02 14.72 -82.05
C ALA A 250 -33.55 15.08 -83.47
N ASN A 251 -32.26 14.88 -83.76
CA ASN A 251 -31.72 15.07 -85.11
C ASN A 251 -32.30 14.06 -86.12
N CYS A 252 -32.43 12.79 -85.73
CA CYS A 252 -33.05 11.76 -86.56
C CYS A 252 -34.54 12.04 -86.81
N GLU A 253 -35.29 12.47 -85.80
CA GLU A 253 -36.69 12.88 -85.92
C GLU A 253 -36.82 14.05 -86.91
N LYS A 254 -35.97 15.07 -86.78
CA LYS A 254 -35.95 16.21 -87.71
C LYS A 254 -35.60 15.80 -89.14
N ALA A 255 -34.60 14.94 -89.32
CA ALA A 255 -34.23 14.42 -90.64
C ALA A 255 -35.39 13.61 -91.28
N THR A 256 -36.08 12.81 -90.47
CA THR A 256 -37.27 12.06 -90.89
C THR A 256 -38.40 12.99 -91.32
N ALA A 257 -38.68 14.03 -90.53
CA ALA A 257 -39.69 15.04 -90.86
C ALA A 257 -39.36 15.76 -92.18
N ASN A 258 -38.11 16.22 -92.34
CA ASN A 258 -37.65 16.85 -93.58
C ASN A 258 -37.79 15.92 -94.80
N THR A 259 -37.45 14.64 -94.63
CA THR A 259 -37.60 13.62 -95.69
C THR A 259 -39.06 13.45 -96.07
N ASN A 260 -39.98 13.37 -95.10
CA ASN A 260 -41.41 13.28 -95.35
C ASN A 260 -41.94 14.52 -96.08
N THR A 261 -41.49 15.72 -95.71
CA THR A 261 -41.83 16.96 -96.43
C THR A 261 -41.33 16.92 -97.88
N ALA A 262 -40.10 16.46 -98.11
CA ALA A 262 -39.54 16.33 -99.44
C ALA A 262 -40.30 15.30 -100.30
N ILE A 263 -40.67 14.14 -99.73
CA ILE A 263 -41.50 13.13 -100.39
C ILE A 263 -42.87 13.72 -100.80
N SER A 264 -43.54 14.44 -99.89
CA SER A 264 -44.80 15.11 -100.19
C SER A 264 -44.65 16.13 -101.32
N GLY A 265 -43.61 16.96 -101.28
CA GLY A 265 -43.30 17.90 -102.36
C GLY A 265 -43.04 17.22 -103.70
N ALA A 266 -42.30 16.10 -103.72
CA ALA A 266 -42.05 15.31 -104.91
C ALA A 266 -43.33 14.67 -105.47
N ASN A 267 -44.21 14.16 -104.61
CA ASN A 267 -45.52 13.64 -105.01
C ASN A 267 -46.37 14.74 -105.66
N THR A 268 -46.46 15.92 -105.06
CA THR A 268 -47.18 17.06 -105.65
C THR A 268 -46.59 17.46 -107.00
N ALA A 269 -45.26 17.53 -107.13
CA ALA A 269 -44.60 17.85 -108.39
C ALA A 269 -44.90 16.80 -109.48
N ARG A 270 -44.87 15.51 -109.12
CA ARG A 270 -45.25 14.40 -110.00
C ARG A 270 -46.71 14.52 -110.45
N ASP A 271 -47.63 14.79 -109.53
CA ASP A 271 -49.05 14.88 -109.83
C ASP A 271 -49.35 16.07 -110.75
N ASN A 272 -48.70 17.22 -110.53
CA ASN A 272 -48.75 18.37 -111.43
C ASN A 272 -48.19 18.05 -112.83
N ALA A 273 -47.06 17.32 -112.91
CA ALA A 273 -46.49 16.91 -114.19
C ALA A 273 -47.42 15.96 -114.95
N ASN A 274 -48.07 15.01 -114.27
CA ASN A 274 -49.07 14.11 -114.86
C ASN A 274 -50.30 14.89 -115.36
N ALA A 275 -50.77 15.88 -114.60
CA ALA A 275 -51.88 16.74 -115.01
C ALA A 275 -51.53 17.55 -116.27
N ALA A 276 -50.35 18.18 -116.29
CA ALA A 276 -49.86 18.92 -117.45
C ALA A 276 -49.69 18.03 -118.70
N ALA A 277 -49.17 16.80 -118.53
CA ALA A 277 -49.05 15.83 -119.61
C ALA A 277 -50.42 15.43 -120.17
N THR A 278 -51.41 15.20 -119.31
CA THR A 278 -52.80 14.89 -119.70
C THR A 278 -53.44 16.05 -120.47
N GLU A 279 -53.25 17.28 -120.01
CA GLU A 279 -53.73 18.48 -120.71
C GLU A 279 -53.06 18.62 -122.09
N ALA A 280 -51.74 18.40 -122.17
CA ALA A 280 -51.00 18.44 -123.43
C ALA A 280 -51.50 17.38 -124.42
N GLN A 281 -51.73 16.14 -123.98
CA GLN A 281 -52.31 15.08 -124.80
C GLN A 281 -53.71 15.45 -125.32
N THR A 282 -54.54 16.04 -124.47
CA THR A 282 -55.89 16.51 -124.85
C THR A 282 -55.83 17.60 -125.93
N LYS A 283 -54.93 18.59 -125.75
CA LYS A 283 -54.71 19.66 -126.74
C LYS A 283 -54.14 19.11 -128.05
N ALA A 284 -53.21 18.15 -127.98
CA ALA A 284 -52.66 17.48 -129.16
C ALA A 284 -53.74 16.72 -129.93
N ALA A 285 -54.59 15.96 -129.24
CA ALA A 285 -55.72 15.26 -129.86
C ALA A 285 -56.72 16.24 -130.50
N TYR A 286 -57.02 17.36 -129.85
CA TYR A 286 -57.84 18.41 -130.44
C TYR A 286 -57.21 19.01 -131.70
N ALA A 287 -55.92 19.34 -131.65
CA ALA A 287 -55.19 19.88 -132.79
C ALA A 287 -55.16 18.90 -133.98
N GLN A 288 -54.95 17.60 -133.71
CA GLN A 288 -55.02 16.55 -134.73
C GLN A 288 -56.41 16.50 -135.37
N ASN A 289 -57.48 16.49 -134.57
CA ASN A 289 -58.85 16.55 -135.10
C ASN A 289 -59.11 17.79 -135.97
N GLN A 290 -58.58 18.97 -135.59
CA GLN A 290 -58.70 20.16 -136.44
C GLN A 290 -57.91 20.00 -137.74
N GLY A 291 -56.70 19.43 -137.68
CA GLY A 291 -55.92 19.08 -138.87
C GLY A 291 -56.69 18.15 -139.81
N ASP A 292 -57.27 17.07 -139.29
CA ASP A 292 -58.07 16.12 -140.06
C ASP A 292 -59.31 16.79 -140.70
N ARG A 293 -59.97 17.72 -139.97
CA ARG A 293 -61.10 18.50 -140.51
C ARG A 293 -60.68 19.43 -141.64
N VAL A 294 -59.53 20.10 -141.51
CA VAL A 294 -58.98 20.96 -142.56
C VAL A 294 -58.61 20.13 -143.79
N ASP A 295 -57.98 18.97 -143.60
CA ASP A 295 -57.64 18.06 -144.69
C ASP A 295 -58.90 17.55 -145.44
N MET A 296 -59.96 17.18 -144.72
CA MET A 296 -61.25 16.85 -145.34
C MET A 296 -61.88 18.03 -146.09
N ALA A 297 -61.85 19.24 -145.52
CA ALA A 297 -62.39 20.43 -146.16
C ALA A 297 -61.58 20.81 -147.42
N LEU A 298 -60.25 20.64 -147.39
CA LEU A 298 -59.38 20.86 -148.54
C LEU A 298 -59.70 19.87 -149.66
N LYS A 299 -59.84 18.58 -149.34
CA LYS A 299 -60.29 17.54 -150.29
C LYS A 299 -61.66 17.84 -150.89
N ASP A 300 -62.63 18.31 -150.09
CA ASP A 300 -63.95 18.73 -150.59
C ASP A 300 -63.86 19.96 -151.51
N PHE A 301 -63.04 20.95 -151.15
CA PHE A 301 -62.81 22.13 -151.97
C PHE A 301 -62.15 21.77 -153.31
N GLU A 302 -61.10 20.94 -153.31
CA GLU A 302 -60.45 20.43 -154.53
C GLU A 302 -61.43 19.65 -155.42
N PHE A 303 -62.32 18.86 -154.82
CA PHE A 303 -63.39 18.15 -155.54
C PHE A 303 -64.37 19.14 -156.19
N ARG A 304 -64.83 20.15 -155.45
CA ARG A 304 -65.72 21.20 -155.97
C ARG A 304 -65.08 22.05 -157.06
N LEU A 305 -63.81 22.45 -156.92
CA LEU A 305 -63.07 23.20 -157.93
C LEU A 305 -63.07 22.45 -159.28
N ARG A 306 -62.75 21.14 -159.27
CA ARG A 306 -62.83 20.28 -160.45
C ARG A 306 -64.21 20.21 -161.09
N THR A 307 -65.27 20.30 -160.27
CA THR A 307 -66.65 20.22 -160.75
C THR A 307 -67.08 21.52 -161.47
N VAL A 308 -66.49 22.67 -161.10
CA VAL A 308 -66.80 23.99 -161.69
C VAL A 308 -66.00 24.27 -162.97
N ASP A 309 -64.74 23.82 -163.05
CA ASP A 309 -63.88 24.05 -164.23
C ASP A 309 -64.10 23.05 -165.39
N GLY A 310 -65.08 22.14 -165.27
CA GLY A 310 -65.42 21.17 -166.33
C GLY A 310 -64.39 20.04 -166.51
N GLY A 311 -63.55 19.80 -165.49
CA GLY A 311 -62.55 18.72 -165.50
C GLY A 311 -63.16 17.33 -165.24
N GLU A 312 -62.58 16.29 -165.87
CA GLU A 312 -63.04 14.89 -165.75
C GLU A 312 -62.83 14.33 -164.32
N LEU A 313 -63.84 13.63 -163.79
CA LEU A 313 -63.92 13.17 -162.40
C LEU A 313 -62.94 12.03 -162.02
N THR A 314 -62.06 11.59 -162.93
CA THR A 314 -61.15 10.44 -162.73
C THR A 314 -59.67 10.81 -162.66
N ASP A 315 -59.32 12.09 -162.73
CA ASP A 315 -57.92 12.54 -162.67
C ASP A 315 -57.43 12.67 -161.21
N THR A 316 -56.32 12.01 -160.86
CA THR A 316 -55.69 12.04 -159.52
C THR A 316 -54.44 12.90 -159.45
N THR A 317 -54.11 13.69 -160.48
CA THR A 317 -52.99 14.62 -160.40
C THR A 317 -53.31 15.84 -159.51
N PRO A 318 -52.35 16.38 -158.72
CA PRO A 318 -52.57 17.61 -157.95
C PRO A 318 -52.92 18.76 -158.88
N ALA A 319 -53.93 19.56 -158.54
CA ALA A 319 -54.28 20.74 -159.33
C ALA A 319 -53.11 21.74 -159.30
N GLU A 320 -52.61 22.14 -160.47
CA GLU A 320 -51.61 23.21 -160.56
C GLU A 320 -52.23 24.53 -160.07
N ASN A 321 -51.49 25.24 -159.21
CA ASN A 321 -51.89 26.53 -158.69
C ASN A 321 -51.84 27.59 -159.80
N ILE A 322 -53.01 27.96 -160.33
CA ILE A 322 -53.17 28.94 -161.41
C ILE A 322 -53.38 30.37 -160.88
N TYR A 323 -53.25 30.59 -159.57
CA TYR A 323 -53.40 31.94 -159.00
C TYR A 323 -52.05 32.66 -159.04
N ASP A 324 -51.85 33.45 -160.10
CA ASP A 324 -50.82 34.50 -160.08
C ASP A 324 -51.20 35.52 -159.01
N GLY A 325 -50.25 35.90 -158.16
CA GLY A 325 -50.52 36.85 -157.08
C GLY A 325 -51.01 38.16 -157.66
N GLY A 326 -52.32 38.43 -157.53
CA GLY A 326 -52.92 39.72 -157.88
C GLY A 326 -52.22 40.85 -157.14
N THR A 327 -51.52 41.70 -157.89
CA THR A 327 -51.01 42.99 -157.45
C THR A 327 -52.15 43.95 -157.12
N LEU A 328 -52.18 44.41 -155.86
CA LEU A 328 -52.47 45.79 -155.45
C LEU A 328 -51.72 46.07 -154.14
#